data_AF-A0A482WYH2-F1
#
_entry.id   AF-A0A482WYH2-F1
#
_cell.length_a   1.000
_cell.length_b   1.000
_cell.length_c   1.000
_cell.angle_alpha   90.00
_cell.angle_beta   90.00
_cell.angle_gamma   90.00
#
_symmetry.space_group_name_H-M   'P 1'
#
loop_
_entity.id
_entity.type
_entity.pdbx_description
1 polymer ?
#
loop_
_entity_poly.entity_id
_entity_poly.type
_entity_poly.pdbx_seq_one_letter_code
_entity_poly.pdbx_strand_id
1 'polypeptide(L)'
;MKKPVNDTAVDVVKCGSCYGAENEALNITCCNTCEDVKEAYRRRKWMQPNLDTIEQCKSLHDPEKIKNAFNEGCHIYGFMEVNRVGGSFHVAPGQSFTINHVHVHDVQPFSSSSFNTSHKIRHLSFGENKIVGKINPLDDTESIADEGKKSL
;
A
#
# COMPACT_ATOMS: atom_id res chain seq x y z
N MET A 1 -45.25 25.43 -28.71
CA MET A 1 -44.07 25.32 -27.81
C MET A 1 -44.09 23.96 -27.13
N LYS A 2 -43.27 23.01 -27.57
CA LYS A 2 -42.99 21.76 -26.84
C LYS A 2 -41.47 21.74 -26.60
N LYS A 3 -41.04 21.79 -25.35
CA LYS A 3 -39.62 21.66 -24.98
C LYS A 3 -39.17 20.22 -25.25
N PRO A 4 -38.00 19.97 -25.88
CA PRO A 4 -37.39 18.66 -25.85
C PRO A 4 -36.81 18.43 -24.45
N VAL A 5 -37.22 17.35 -23.79
CA VAL A 5 -36.60 16.87 -22.55
C VAL A 5 -35.38 16.04 -22.96
N ASN A 6 -34.26 16.41 -22.38
CA ASN A 6 -32.90 15.96 -22.63
C ASN A 6 -32.72 14.49 -22.22
N ASP A 7 -32.31 13.63 -23.15
CA ASP A 7 -31.83 12.27 -22.88
C ASP A 7 -30.53 12.36 -22.07
N THR A 8 -30.66 12.29 -20.74
CA THR A 8 -29.50 12.04 -19.89
C THR A 8 -29.43 10.53 -19.73
N ALA A 9 -28.58 9.88 -20.52
CA ALA A 9 -28.21 8.50 -20.30
C ALA A 9 -27.63 8.39 -18.88
N VAL A 10 -28.43 7.85 -17.95
CA VAL A 10 -27.96 7.45 -16.64
C VAL A 10 -27.06 6.25 -16.89
N ASP A 11 -25.76 6.45 -16.75
CA ASP A 11 -24.77 5.38 -16.87
C ASP A 11 -25.10 4.35 -15.78
N VAL A 12 -25.70 3.23 -16.19
CA VAL A 12 -26.09 2.15 -15.27
C VAL A 12 -24.79 1.54 -14.76
N VAL A 13 -24.37 1.94 -13.56
CA VAL A 13 -23.19 1.37 -12.90
C VAL A 13 -23.42 -0.14 -12.76
N LYS A 14 -22.80 -0.91 -13.64
CA LYS A 14 -22.90 -2.38 -13.62
C LYS A 14 -22.26 -2.88 -12.33
N CYS A 15 -23.00 -3.72 -11.61
CA CYS A 15 -22.57 -4.42 -10.41
C CYS A 15 -21.43 -5.39 -10.76
N GLY A 16 -20.19 -5.05 -10.38
CA GLY A 16 -19.02 -5.90 -10.58
C GLY A 16 -18.90 -7.01 -9.54
N SER A 17 -18.21 -8.10 -9.89
CA SER A 17 -18.03 -9.27 -9.00
C SER A 17 -16.99 -9.01 -7.91
N CYS A 18 -17.27 -9.47 -6.70
CA CYS A 18 -16.32 -9.55 -5.60
C CYS A 18 -15.63 -10.92 -5.49
N TYR A 19 -15.69 -11.76 -6.54
CA TYR A 19 -15.01 -13.06 -6.61
C TYR A 19 -15.35 -14.00 -5.46
N GLY A 20 -16.60 -13.99 -5.01
CA GLY A 20 -17.09 -14.81 -3.91
C GLY A 20 -16.98 -14.14 -2.54
N ALA A 21 -16.44 -12.92 -2.47
CA ALA A 21 -16.39 -12.12 -1.24
C ALA A 21 -17.67 -11.32 -0.96
N GLU A 22 -18.71 -11.43 -1.80
CA GLU A 22 -20.03 -10.84 -1.56
C GLU A 22 -20.61 -11.35 -0.21
N ASN A 23 -21.13 -10.43 0.60
CA ASN A 23 -21.70 -10.73 1.92
C ASN A 23 -22.63 -9.60 2.37
N GLU A 24 -23.93 -9.88 2.43
CA GLU A 24 -24.95 -8.91 2.84
C GLU A 24 -24.79 -8.46 4.30
N ALA A 25 -24.40 -9.37 5.21
CA ALA A 25 -24.19 -9.03 6.62
C ALA A 25 -23.02 -8.07 6.84
N LEU A 26 -22.08 -8.00 5.90
CA LEU A 26 -20.95 -7.06 5.89
C LEU A 26 -21.18 -5.86 4.93
N ASN A 27 -22.38 -5.76 4.36
CA ASN A 27 -22.75 -4.76 3.35
C ASN A 27 -21.78 -4.76 2.14
N ILE A 28 -21.41 -5.95 1.66
CA ILE A 28 -20.57 -6.16 0.48
C ILE A 28 -21.45 -6.77 -0.61
N THR A 29 -22.03 -5.92 -1.45
CA THR A 29 -22.97 -6.36 -2.49
C THR A 29 -22.30 -6.47 -3.86
N CYS A 30 -21.33 -5.60 -4.15
CA CYS A 30 -20.67 -5.52 -5.44
C CYS A 30 -19.30 -4.86 -5.33
N CYS A 31 -18.42 -5.17 -6.26
CA CYS A 31 -17.08 -4.65 -6.32
C CYS A 31 -16.81 -4.08 -7.71
N ASN A 32 -16.77 -2.76 -7.82
CA ASN A 32 -16.67 -2.07 -9.10
C ASN A 32 -15.23 -1.60 -9.39
N THR A 33 -14.41 -1.47 -8.34
CA THR A 33 -12.99 -1.13 -8.41
C THR A 33 -12.13 -2.23 -7.82
N CYS A 34 -10.82 -2.23 -8.14
CA CYS A 34 -9.88 -3.16 -7.53
C CYS A 34 -9.85 -3.02 -6.01
N GLU A 35 -9.95 -1.78 -5.50
CA GLU A 35 -9.97 -1.52 -4.06
C GLU A 35 -11.24 -2.07 -3.41
N ASP A 36 -12.39 -2.08 -4.10
CA ASP A 36 -13.60 -2.74 -3.59
C ASP A 36 -13.39 -4.25 -3.41
N VAL A 37 -12.74 -4.90 -4.38
CA VAL A 37 -12.41 -6.34 -4.29
C VAL A 37 -11.47 -6.59 -3.11
N LYS A 38 -10.40 -5.80 -2.98
CA LYS A 38 -9.45 -5.94 -1.86
C LYS A 38 -10.12 -5.72 -0.51
N GLU A 39 -10.98 -4.71 -0.39
CA GLU A 39 -11.71 -4.39 0.83
C GLU A 39 -12.71 -5.48 1.19
N ALA A 40 -13.39 -6.07 0.20
CA ALA A 40 -14.30 -7.20 0.42
C ALA A 40 -13.58 -8.39 1.07
N TYR A 41 -12.42 -8.78 0.52
CA TYR A 41 -11.59 -9.85 1.09
C TYR A 41 -11.07 -9.49 2.49
N ARG A 42 -10.66 -8.23 2.70
CA ARG A 42 -10.19 -7.74 4.00
C ARG A 42 -11.29 -7.82 5.06
N ARG A 43 -12.51 -7.38 4.74
CA ARG A 43 -13.67 -7.46 5.66
C ARG A 43 -14.06 -8.90 5.98
N ARG A 44 -13.89 -9.82 5.04
CA ARG A 44 -14.05 -11.27 5.27
C ARG A 44 -12.87 -11.92 5.99
N LYS A 45 -11.78 -11.19 6.20
CA LYS A 45 -10.51 -11.69 6.75
C LYS A 45 -9.95 -12.85 5.91
N TRP A 46 -10.12 -12.78 4.60
CA TRP A 46 -9.61 -13.75 3.64
C TRP A 46 -8.26 -13.29 3.07
N MET A 47 -7.47 -14.25 2.57
CA MET A 47 -6.24 -13.95 1.85
C MET A 47 -6.60 -13.23 0.54
N GLN A 48 -5.85 -12.18 0.20
CA GLN A 48 -6.09 -11.42 -1.03
C GLN A 48 -6.04 -12.35 -2.25
N PRO A 49 -6.95 -12.18 -3.22
CA PRO A 49 -6.92 -12.97 -4.44
C PRO A 49 -5.71 -12.57 -5.29
N ASN A 50 -5.32 -13.43 -6.23
CA ASN A 50 -4.31 -13.03 -7.21
C ASN A 50 -4.87 -11.88 -8.07
N LEU A 51 -4.35 -10.67 -7.88
CA LEU A 51 -4.83 -9.44 -8.52
C LEU A 51 -4.72 -9.49 -10.05
N ASP A 52 -3.82 -10.29 -10.63
CA ASP A 52 -3.73 -10.50 -12.09
C ASP A 52 -5.00 -11.13 -12.67
N THR A 53 -5.72 -11.91 -11.86
CA THR A 53 -6.95 -12.61 -12.28
C THR A 53 -8.20 -11.73 -12.12
N ILE A 54 -8.05 -10.56 -11.51
CA ILE A 54 -9.15 -9.65 -11.17
C ILE A 54 -9.29 -8.58 -12.25
N GLU A 55 -10.45 -8.54 -12.92
CA GLU A 55 -10.70 -7.64 -14.04
C GLU A 55 -10.58 -6.18 -13.62
N GLN A 56 -11.12 -5.85 -12.45
CA GLN A 56 -11.07 -4.51 -11.86
C GLN A 56 -9.65 -4.05 -11.52
N CYS A 57 -8.68 -4.97 -11.46
CA CYS A 57 -7.27 -4.68 -11.12
C CYS A 57 -6.34 -4.66 -12.34
N LYS A 58 -6.80 -5.07 -13.53
CA LYS A 58 -5.95 -5.14 -14.74
C LYS A 58 -5.32 -3.80 -15.14
N SER A 59 -5.99 -2.68 -14.87
CA SER A 59 -5.48 -1.33 -15.15
C SER A 59 -4.46 -0.83 -14.12
N LEU A 60 -4.39 -1.46 -12.93
CA LEU A 60 -3.44 -1.12 -11.88
C LEU A 60 -2.10 -1.82 -12.05
N HIS A 61 -2.10 -2.98 -12.72
CA HIS A 61 -0.89 -3.60 -13.25
C HIS A 61 -0.51 -2.91 -14.57
N ASP A 62 -0.16 -1.64 -14.47
CA ASP A 62 0.63 -0.99 -15.51
C ASP A 62 2.08 -1.48 -15.33
N PRO A 63 2.55 -2.40 -16.18
CA PRO A 63 3.90 -2.96 -16.04
C PRO A 63 4.96 -1.88 -16.17
N GLU A 64 4.68 -0.76 -16.83
CA GLU A 64 5.60 0.38 -16.88
C GLU A 64 5.67 1.09 -15.54
N LYS A 65 4.54 1.32 -14.84
CA LYS A 65 4.57 1.90 -13.49
C LYS A 65 5.31 1.02 -12.50
N ILE A 66 5.06 -0.29 -12.52
CA ILE A 66 5.77 -1.24 -11.65
C ILE A 66 7.26 -1.22 -11.97
N LYS A 67 7.64 -1.31 -13.25
CA LYS A 67 9.03 -1.25 -13.69
C LYS A 67 9.72 0.07 -13.31
N ASN A 68 9.02 1.20 -13.43
CA ASN A 68 9.55 2.51 -13.06
C ASN A 68 9.74 2.63 -11.55
N ALA A 69 8.80 2.08 -10.75
CA ALA A 69 8.92 2.03 -9.28
C ALA A 69 10.18 1.29 -8.81
N PHE A 70 10.71 0.34 -9.60
CA PHE A 70 11.97 -0.34 -9.30
C PHE A 70 13.23 0.39 -9.76
N ASN A 71 13.09 1.39 -10.63
CA ASN A 71 14.20 2.20 -11.15
C ASN A 71 14.28 3.59 -10.51
N GLU A 72 13.36 3.91 -9.59
CA GLU A 72 13.36 5.17 -8.85
C GLU A 72 13.93 5.00 -7.43
N GLY A 73 14.25 6.12 -6.81
CA GLY A 73 14.60 6.20 -5.39
C GLY A 73 13.59 7.07 -4.65
N CYS A 74 13.24 6.67 -3.43
CA CYS A 74 12.30 7.41 -2.60
C CYS A 74 13.04 8.38 -1.67
N HIS A 75 12.62 9.65 -1.64
CA HIS A 75 13.05 10.60 -0.61
C HIS A 75 11.96 10.76 0.46
N ILE A 76 12.12 10.05 1.57
CA ILE A 76 11.19 10.10 2.71
C ILE A 76 11.66 11.15 3.70
N TYR A 77 10.80 12.12 4.02
CA TYR A 77 11.06 13.15 5.02
C TYR A 77 9.77 13.55 5.73
N GLY A 78 9.85 13.86 7.02
CA GLY A 78 8.69 14.25 7.82
C GLY A 78 8.88 13.97 9.30
N PHE A 79 7.78 14.01 10.04
CA PHE A 79 7.71 13.63 11.45
C PHE A 79 6.46 12.78 11.67
N MET A 80 6.51 11.90 12.67
CA MET A 80 5.38 11.06 13.07
C MET A 80 5.22 11.11 14.58
N GLU A 81 3.98 11.32 15.02
CA GLU A 81 3.64 11.23 16.44
C GLU A 81 3.32 9.77 16.78
N VAL A 82 4.01 9.24 17.80
CA VAL A 82 3.84 7.87 18.27
C VAL A 82 3.65 7.85 19.79
N ASN A 83 2.97 6.83 20.28
CA ASN A 83 2.93 6.56 21.71
C ASN A 83 4.34 6.26 22.22
N ARG A 84 4.70 6.82 23.38
CA ARG A 84 6.01 6.62 24.02
C ARG A 84 6.06 5.26 24.74
N VAL A 85 6.04 4.18 23.95
CA VAL A 85 6.11 2.78 24.40
C VAL A 85 7.12 2.01 23.53
N GLY A 86 7.50 0.80 23.95
CA GLY A 86 8.35 -0.06 23.12
C GLY A 86 7.67 -0.42 21.80
N GLY A 87 8.40 -0.36 20.69
CA GLY A 87 7.85 -0.62 19.36
C GLY A 87 8.91 -0.62 18.26
N SER A 88 8.43 -0.73 17.02
CA SER A 88 9.23 -0.67 15.79
C SER A 88 8.46 0.09 14.71
N PHE A 89 9.19 0.69 13.78
CA PHE A 89 8.63 1.18 12.52
C PHE A 89 9.41 0.52 11.39
N HIS A 90 8.72 0.19 10.31
CA HIS A 90 9.31 -0.47 9.15
C HIS A 90 9.04 0.37 7.91
N VAL A 91 10.00 0.37 6.98
CA VAL A 91 9.83 0.88 5.63
C VAL A 91 10.02 -0.30 4.70
N ALA A 92 8.98 -0.65 3.94
CA ALA A 92 8.99 -1.77 3.02
C ALA A 92 8.13 -1.43 1.79
N PRO A 93 8.41 -2.06 0.63
CA PRO A 93 7.63 -1.84 -0.58
C PRO A 93 6.19 -2.32 -0.42
N GLY A 94 5.31 -1.76 -1.25
CA GLY A 94 3.92 -2.18 -1.37
C GLY A 94 2.94 -1.48 -0.45
N GLN A 95 1.66 -1.82 -0.65
CA GLN A 95 0.55 -1.24 0.08
C GLN A 95 0.59 -1.76 1.52
N SER A 96 0.69 -0.84 2.48
CA SER A 96 0.68 -1.20 3.89
C SER A 96 -0.73 -1.21 4.47
N PHE A 97 -0.98 -2.11 5.42
CA PHE A 97 -2.26 -2.24 6.11
C PHE A 97 -2.07 -2.79 7.53
N THR A 98 -3.08 -2.62 8.38
CA THR A 98 -3.07 -3.08 9.77
C THR A 98 -4.02 -4.26 9.94
N ILE A 99 -3.50 -5.41 10.37
CA ILE A 99 -4.31 -6.58 10.80
C ILE A 99 -3.96 -6.88 12.25
N ASN A 100 -4.97 -6.93 13.13
CA ASN A 100 -4.78 -7.28 14.55
C ASN A 100 -3.69 -6.44 15.26
N HIS A 101 -3.60 -5.14 14.97
CA HIS A 101 -2.56 -4.23 15.48
C HIS A 101 -1.13 -4.51 14.99
N VAL A 102 -0.97 -5.39 13.99
CA VAL A 102 0.31 -5.63 13.30
C VAL A 102 0.34 -4.86 11.99
N HIS A 103 1.45 -4.16 11.73
CA HIS A 103 1.71 -3.50 10.46
C HIS A 103 2.25 -4.53 9.45
N VAL A 104 1.56 -4.67 8.33
CA VAL A 104 1.88 -5.64 7.27
C VAL A 104 1.95 -4.91 5.94
N HIS A 105 2.83 -5.38 5.05
CA HIS A 105 2.93 -4.90 3.68
C HIS A 105 2.47 -5.99 2.72
N ASP A 106 1.63 -5.63 1.75
CA ASP A 106 1.38 -6.47 0.60
C ASP A 106 2.59 -6.41 -0.34
N VAL A 107 3.46 -7.42 -0.21
CA VAL A 107 4.61 -7.58 -1.07
C VAL A 107 4.34 -8.51 -2.25
N GLN A 108 3.14 -9.10 -2.39
CA GLN A 108 2.85 -10.03 -3.50
C GLN A 108 3.17 -9.48 -4.91
N PRO A 109 2.95 -8.20 -5.24
CA PRO A 109 3.32 -7.69 -6.56
C PRO A 109 4.84 -7.55 -6.78
N PHE A 110 5.66 -7.77 -5.74
CA PHE A 110 7.12 -7.66 -5.80
C PHE A 110 7.74 -9.00 -5.40
N SER A 111 8.46 -9.67 -6.29
CA SER A 111 9.18 -10.88 -5.85
C SER A 111 10.19 -10.47 -4.78
N SER A 112 10.35 -11.29 -3.73
CA SER A 112 11.25 -11.00 -2.60
C SER A 112 12.71 -10.77 -3.01
N SER A 113 13.06 -11.13 -4.25
CA SER A 113 14.36 -10.98 -4.89
C SER A 113 14.53 -9.71 -5.73
N SER A 114 13.49 -8.86 -5.92
CA SER A 114 13.51 -7.80 -6.94
C SER A 114 13.48 -6.37 -6.42
N PHE A 115 13.54 -6.11 -5.11
CA PHE A 115 13.49 -4.75 -4.57
C PHE A 115 14.78 -4.36 -3.82
N ASN A 116 15.25 -3.14 -4.09
CA ASN A 116 16.45 -2.58 -3.50
C ASN A 116 16.09 -1.82 -2.21
N THR A 117 16.61 -2.25 -1.07
CA THR A 117 16.43 -1.58 0.23
C THR A 117 17.66 -0.78 0.68
N SER A 118 18.62 -0.57 -0.23
CA SER A 118 19.74 0.33 0.00
C SER A 118 19.22 1.72 0.34
N HIS A 119 19.75 2.32 1.40
CA HIS A 119 19.24 3.59 1.89
C HIS A 119 20.32 4.45 2.56
N LYS A 120 20.05 5.74 2.59
CA LYS A 120 20.80 6.74 3.36
C LYS A 120 19.88 7.36 4.40
N ILE A 121 20.23 7.26 5.67
CA ILE A 121 19.56 7.98 6.74
C ILE A 121 20.22 9.36 6.83
N ARG A 122 19.57 10.38 6.25
CA ARG A 122 20.06 11.77 6.37
C ARG A 122 19.89 12.30 7.78
N HIS A 123 18.73 12.03 8.39
CA HIS A 123 18.44 12.44 9.75
C HIS A 123 17.37 11.56 10.36
N LEU A 124 17.59 11.09 11.58
CA LEU A 124 16.59 10.38 12.37
C LEU A 124 16.73 10.73 13.85
N SER A 125 15.70 11.35 14.40
CA SER A 125 15.69 11.80 15.79
C SER A 125 14.34 11.51 16.47
N PHE A 126 14.36 11.52 17.80
CA PHE A 126 13.16 11.41 18.62
C PHE A 126 13.01 12.69 19.46
N GLY A 127 11.83 13.32 19.39
CA GLY A 127 11.52 14.57 20.07
C GLY A 127 12.15 15.79 19.39
N GLU A 128 12.27 16.89 20.12
CA GLU A 128 12.81 18.14 19.57
C GLU A 128 14.31 18.02 19.23
N ASN A 129 14.68 18.60 18.08
CA ASN A 129 16.04 18.57 17.52
C ASN A 129 17.04 19.51 18.24
N LYS A 130 16.60 20.28 19.24
CA LYS A 130 17.40 21.33 19.88
C LYS A 130 17.91 20.94 21.26
N ILE A 131 18.54 19.77 21.36
CA ILE A 131 19.22 19.36 22.60
C ILE A 131 20.72 19.52 22.37
N VAL A 132 21.33 20.47 23.08
CA VAL A 132 22.78 20.71 23.02
C VAL A 132 23.52 19.44 23.43
N GLY A 133 24.47 19.00 22.59
CA GLY A 133 25.28 17.80 22.84
C GLY A 133 24.58 16.47 22.51
N LYS A 134 23.34 16.48 22.02
CA LYS A 134 22.68 15.26 21.53
C LYS A 134 23.25 14.90 20.15
N ILE A 135 23.75 13.68 20.06
CA ILE A 135 24.19 13.07 18.80
C ILE A 135 23.14 12.03 18.43
N ASN A 136 22.66 12.05 17.19
CA ASN A 136 21.79 10.99 16.67
C ASN A 136 22.69 9.97 15.95
N PRO A 137 22.81 8.73 16.45
CA PRO A 137 23.79 7.77 15.92
C PRO A 137 23.54 7.34 14.47
N LEU A 138 22.33 7.54 13.96
CA LEU A 138 21.92 7.11 12.64
C LEU A 138 22.01 8.22 11.59
N ASP A 139 22.32 9.46 11.99
CA ASP A 139 22.48 10.57 11.05
C ASP A 139 23.67 10.30 10.11
N ASP A 140 23.48 10.60 8.84
CA ASP A 140 24.42 10.39 7.73
C ASP A 140 24.93 8.95 7.55
N THR A 141 24.19 7.95 8.01
CA THR A 141 24.51 6.53 7.79
C THR A 141 24.00 6.03 6.44
N GLU A 142 24.73 5.08 5.84
CA GLU A 142 24.37 4.43 4.58
C GLU A 142 24.43 2.91 4.74
N SER A 143 23.48 2.22 4.13
CA SER A 143 23.42 0.76 4.10
C SER A 143 23.09 0.31 2.68
N ILE A 144 23.90 -0.59 2.14
CA ILE A 144 23.72 -1.16 0.80
C ILE A 144 23.15 -2.58 0.97
N ALA A 145 22.05 -2.84 0.27
CA ALA A 145 21.41 -4.14 0.24
C ALA A 145 21.95 -4.94 -0.95
N ASP A 146 22.82 -5.91 -0.68
CA ASP A 146 23.45 -6.73 -1.72
C ASP A 146 22.51 -7.83 -2.26
N GLU A 147 21.56 -8.30 -1.44
CA GLU A 147 20.50 -9.24 -1.83
C GLU A 147 19.21 -8.93 -1.04
N GLY A 148 18.03 -9.19 -1.65
CA GLY A 148 16.79 -9.28 -0.89
C GLY A 148 16.94 -10.45 0.09
N LYS A 149 17.11 -10.16 1.40
CA LYS A 149 17.29 -11.19 2.43
C LYS A 149 16.25 -12.28 2.21
N LYS A 150 16.70 -13.47 1.81
CA LYS A 150 15.89 -14.68 1.89
C LYS A 150 15.36 -14.71 3.32
N SER A 151 14.04 -14.66 3.47
CA SER A 151 13.43 -14.88 4.77
C SER A 151 13.99 -16.18 5.31
N LEU A 152 14.58 -16.12 6.51
CA LEU A 152 14.77 -17.32 7.32
C LEU A 152 13.41 -17.94 7.64
#